data_AF-A0A3L9I6J3-F1
#
_entry.id   AF-A0A3L9I6J3-F1
#
_cell.length_a   1.000
_cell.length_b   1.000
_cell.length_c   1.000
_cell.angle_alpha   90.00
_cell.angle_beta   90.00
_cell.angle_gamma   90.00
#
_symmetry.space_group_name_H-M   'P 1'
#
loop_
_entity.id
_entity.type
_entity.pdbx_description
1 polymer ?
#
loop_
_entity_poly.entity_id
_entity_poly.type
_entity_poly.pdbx_seq_one_letter_code
_entity_poly.pdbx_strand_id
1 'polypeptide(L)' 'MRSPKVKFLTIFTFCIFITKMSFASNSCSNEAGTMFRIEPNLIKAIALVESNLKKDSIGKNRDKNNNIKSLDY' A
#
# COMPACT_ATOMS: atom_id res chain seq x y z
N MET A 1 38.17 11.58 -4.34
CA MET A 1 36.96 11.95 -5.13
C MET A 1 36.49 10.75 -5.92
N ARG A 2 35.21 10.33 -5.82
CA ARG A 2 34.69 9.11 -6.47
C ARG A 2 34.43 9.36 -7.96
N SER A 3 34.87 8.45 -8.83
CA SER A 3 34.83 8.58 -10.30
C SER A 3 33.41 8.87 -10.83
N PRO A 4 33.25 9.76 -11.84
CA PRO A 4 31.94 10.12 -12.41
C PRO A 4 31.14 8.91 -12.93
N LYS A 5 31.82 7.85 -13.38
CA LYS A 5 31.17 6.57 -13.78
C LYS A 5 30.43 5.90 -12.62
N VAL A 6 30.98 5.98 -11.41
CA VAL A 6 30.38 5.39 -10.20
C VAL A 6 29.14 6.18 -9.79
N LYS A 7 29.15 7.51 -9.96
CA LYS A 7 27.99 8.38 -9.67
C LYS A 7 26.81 8.08 -10.60
N PHE A 8 27.07 7.90 -11.89
CA PHE A 8 26.05 7.57 -12.88
C PHE A 8 25.41 6.21 -12.60
N LEU A 9 26.23 5.20 -12.29
CA LEU A 9 25.75 3.87 -11.94
C LEU A 9 24.90 3.88 -10.67
N THR A 10 25.29 4.65 -9.65
CA THR A 10 24.50 4.79 -8.41
C THR A 10 23.18 5.52 -8.60
N ILE A 11 23.13 6.53 -9.48
CA ILE A 11 21.88 7.25 -9.79
C ILE A 11 20.94 6.32 -10.56
N PHE A 12 21.47 5.59 -11.54
CA PHE A 12 20.68 4.65 -12.35
C PHE A 12 20.07 3.54 -11.49
N THR A 13 20.82 2.94 -10.57
CA THR A 13 20.29 1.92 -9.65
C THR A 13 19.28 2.48 -8.66
N PHE A 14 19.48 3.72 -8.19
CA PHE A 14 18.51 4.40 -7.31
C PHE A 14 17.18 4.68 -8.01
N CYS A 15 17.21 5.13 -9.28
CA CYS A 15 16.00 5.34 -10.09
C CYS A 15 15.20 4.03 -10.28
N ILE A 16 15.88 2.91 -10.55
CA ILE A 16 15.21 1.61 -10.68
C ILE A 16 14.53 1.21 -9.37
N PHE A 17 15.16 1.47 -8.22
CA PHE A 17 14.60 1.14 -6.91
C PHE A 17 13.32 1.94 -6.61
N ILE A 18 13.31 3.24 -6.92
CA ILE A 18 12.13 4.10 -6.72
C ILE A 18 10.95 3.67 -7.60
N THR A 19 11.21 3.34 -8.87
CA THR A 19 10.12 2.96 -9.80
C THR A 19 9.38 1.70 -9.34
N LYS A 20 10.08 0.69 -8.79
CA LYS A 20 9.44 -0.55 -8.32
C LYS A 20 8.47 -0.35 -7.16
N MET A 21 8.71 0.60 -6.27
CA MET A 21 7.80 0.89 -5.16
C MET A 21 6.47 1.51 -5.62
N SER A 22 6.49 2.29 -6.70
CA SER A 22 5.31 3.03 -7.17
C SER A 22 4.29 2.16 -7.91
N PHE A 23 4.71 1.05 -8.54
CA PHE A 23 3.79 0.17 -9.29
C PHE A 23 2.99 -0.81 -8.41
N ALA A 24 3.48 -1.14 -7.22
CA ALA A 24 2.83 -2.13 -6.35
C ALA A 24 1.45 -1.67 -5.82
N SER A 25 1.25 -0.37 -5.63
CA SER A 25 0.02 0.19 -5.05
C SER A 25 -1.16 0.20 -6.03
N ASN A 26 -0.92 0.42 -7.33
CA ASN A 26 -1.99 0.41 -8.35
C ASN A 26 -2.37 -1.02 -8.79
N SER A 27 -1.47 -2.00 -8.67
CA SER A 27 -1.75 -3.38 -9.07
C SER A 27 -2.66 -4.12 -8.09
N CYS A 28 -2.55 -3.83 -6.79
CA CYS A 28 -3.21 -4.61 -5.74
C CYS A 28 -4.75 -4.56 -5.82
N SER A 29 -5.33 -3.37 -6.01
CA SER A 29 -6.80 -3.22 -6.12
C SER A 29 -7.35 -3.87 -7.39
N ASN A 30 -6.59 -3.87 -8.49
CA ASN A 30 -7.00 -4.51 -9.75
C ASN A 30 -6.98 -6.04 -9.64
N GLU A 31 -5.95 -6.58 -8.99
CA GLU A 31 -5.83 -8.02 -8.72
C GLU A 31 -6.94 -8.49 -7.80
N ALA A 32 -7.15 -7.81 -6.67
CA ALA A 32 -8.23 -8.09 -5.74
C ALA A 32 -9.61 -7.96 -6.42
N GLY A 33 -9.82 -6.92 -7.23
CA GLY A 33 -11.05 -6.71 -7.96
C GLY A 33 -11.36 -7.84 -8.94
N THR A 34 -10.33 -8.37 -9.62
CA THR A 34 -10.47 -9.52 -10.51
C THR A 34 -10.80 -10.79 -9.73
N MET A 35 -10.09 -11.04 -8.62
CA MET A 35 -10.27 -12.25 -7.80
C MET A 35 -11.65 -12.30 -7.14
N PHE A 36 -12.10 -11.19 -6.56
CA PHE A 36 -13.36 -11.11 -5.82
C PHE A 36 -14.55 -10.63 -6.67
N ARG A 37 -14.31 -10.32 -7.96
CA ARG A 37 -15.32 -9.77 -8.89
C ARG A 37 -15.95 -8.48 -8.36
N ILE A 38 -15.12 -7.61 -7.78
CA ILE A 38 -15.50 -6.31 -7.24
C ILE A 38 -14.79 -5.23 -8.08
N GLU A 39 -15.46 -4.10 -8.30
CA GLU A 39 -14.87 -2.99 -9.04
C GLU A 39 -13.61 -2.46 -8.32
N PRO A 40 -12.44 -2.34 -8.98
CA PRO A 40 -11.19 -1.98 -8.31
C PRO A 40 -11.19 -0.60 -7.63
N ASN A 41 -11.86 0.40 -8.19
CA ASN A 41 -11.94 1.72 -7.56
C ASN A 41 -12.77 1.69 -6.27
N LEU A 42 -13.79 0.83 -6.19
CA LEU A 42 -14.55 0.58 -4.97
C LEU A 42 -13.65 -0.01 -3.88
N ILE A 43 -12.85 -1.03 -4.20
CA ILE A 43 -11.86 -1.59 -3.25
C ILE A 43 -10.91 -0.49 -2.76
N LYS A 44 -10.39 0.32 -3.69
CA LYS A 44 -9.47 1.41 -3.37
C LYS A 44 -10.12 2.48 -2.48
N ALA A 45 -11.39 2.82 -2.74
CA ALA A 45 -12.14 3.78 -1.94
C ALA A 45 -12.38 3.26 -0.51
N ILE A 46 -12.76 1.99 -0.36
CA ILE A 46 -12.93 1.35 0.95
C ILE A 46 -11.59 1.34 1.71
N ALA A 47 -10.51 0.85 1.09
CA ALA A 47 -9.19 0.81 1.72
C ALA A 47 -8.66 2.21 2.10
N LEU A 48 -9.00 3.26 1.35
CA LEU A 48 -8.63 4.62 1.70
C LEU A 48 -9.35 5.09 2.98
N VAL A 49 -10.63 4.75 3.14
CA VAL A 49 -11.43 5.15 4.31
C VAL A 49 -11.08 4.32 5.55
N GLU A 50 -10.99 3.01 5.40
CA GLU A 50 -10.82 2.08 6.53
C GLU A 50 -9.39 2.07 7.08
N SER A 51 -8.38 2.13 6.19
CA SER A 51 -6.97 1.95 6.58
C SER A 51 -6.04 3.07 6.11
N ASN A 52 -6.55 4.05 5.36
CA ASN A 52 -5.71 5.03 4.64
C ASN A 52 -4.64 4.33 3.78
N LEU A 53 -5.04 3.26 3.08
CA LEU A 53 -4.20 2.42 2.23
C LEU A 53 -3.02 1.75 2.96
N LYS A 54 -3.08 1.65 4.30
CA LYS A 54 -2.06 0.94 5.09
C LYS A 54 -2.42 -0.52 5.22
N LYS A 55 -1.56 -1.39 4.67
CA LYS A 55 -1.72 -2.84 4.75
C LYS A 55 -1.78 -3.37 6.18
N ASP A 56 -1.01 -2.78 7.09
CA ASP A 56 -0.86 -3.28 8.46
C ASP A 56 -1.78 -2.57 9.46
N SER A 57 -2.87 -1.94 8.98
CA SER A 57 -3.85 -1.30 9.88
C SER A 57 -4.68 -2.37 10.57
N ILE A 58 -4.96 -2.18 11.85
CA ILE A 58 -5.89 -3.04 12.61
C ILE A 58 -7.05 -2.17 13.07
N GLY A 59 -8.26 -2.51 12.61
CA GLY A 59 -9.50 -1.87 13.06
C GLY A 59 -9.82 -2.28 14.49
N LYS A 60 -10.26 -1.33 15.34
CA LYS A 60 -10.61 -1.61 16.75
C LYS A 60 -12.04 -1.20 17.02
N ASN A 61 -12.93 -2.17 17.13
CA ASN A 61 -14.31 -1.93 17.48
C ASN A 61 -14.46 -1.87 19.00
N ARG A 62 -15.04 -0.78 19.51
CA ARG A 62 -15.17 -0.55 20.95
C ARG A 62 -16.63 -0.54 21.39
N ASP A 63 -16.88 -1.02 22.60
CA ASP A 63 -18.20 -0.90 23.23
C ASP A 63 -18.46 0.54 23.72
N LYS A 64 -19.67 0.78 24.25
CA LYS A 64 -20.05 2.09 24.83
C LYS A 64 -19.17 2.53 26.01
N ASN A 65 -18.46 1.59 26.64
CA ASN A 65 -17.57 1.81 27.78
C ASN A 65 -16.10 1.92 27.32
N ASN A 66 -15.85 2.02 26.00
CA ASN A 66 -14.53 2.13 25.38
C ASN A 66 -13.64 0.87 25.47
N ASN A 67 -14.19 -0.28 25.84
CA ASN A 67 -13.48 -1.56 25.83
C ASN A 67 -13.41 -2.12 24.42
N ILE A 68 -12.31 -2.77 24.05
CA ILE A 68 -12.17 -3.44 22.75
C ILE A 68 -13.08 -4.67 22.73
N LYS A 69 -14.02 -4.69 21.78
CA LYS A 69 -14.95 -5.81 21.56
C LYS A 69 -14.46 -6.75 20.46
N SER A 70 -13.87 -6.20 19.39
CA SER A 70 -13.27 -6.97 18.31
C SER A 70 -12.16 -6.20 17.59
N LEU A 71 -11.37 -6.95 16.83
CA LEU A 71 -10.31 -6.45 15.97
C LEU A 71 -10.56 -6.91 14.54
N ASP A 72 -10.37 -6.01 13.58
CA ASP A 72 -10.47 -6.30 12.16
C ASP A 72 -9.05 -6.27 11.57
N TYR A 73 -8.63 -7.41 11.00
CA TYR A 73 -7.28 -7.67 10.49
C TYR A 73 -7.24 -7.71 8.97
#